data_AF-A0A969F5W0-F1
#
_entry.id   AF-A0A969F5W0-F1
#
_cell.length_a   1.000
_cell.length_b   1.000
_cell.length_c   1.000
_cell.angle_alpha   90.00
_cell.angle_beta   90.00
_cell.angle_gamma   90.00
#
_symmetry.space_group_name_H-M   'P 1'
#
loop_
_entity.id
_entity.type
_entity.pdbx_description
1 polymer ?
#
loop_
_entity_poly.entity_id
_entity_poly.type
_entity_poly.pdbx_seq_one_letter_code
_entity_poly.pdbx_strand_id
1 'polypeptide(L)'
;MGGGNQPACAVSLTLETVAGMAHLDLQDLQLSALNVTTNAAETELLMPGGNYDATLVNNATSTEITLPADGRHDIDLQVNAGTVTLHLPPGMAAQVKVEQSLGSFHASDVALQPVSGQDNVWQTS
;
A
#
# COMPACT_ATOMS: atom_id res chain seq x y z
N MET A 1 36.69 -19.05 0.66
CA MET A 1 36.29 -17.74 0.11
C MET A 1 35.04 -17.34 0.86
N GLY A 2 35.17 -16.50 1.89
CA GLY A 2 34.05 -16.02 2.69
C GLY A 2 33.35 -14.90 1.93
N GLY A 3 32.25 -15.22 1.25
CA GLY A 3 31.32 -14.21 0.77
C GLY A 3 30.65 -13.60 2.00
N GLY A 4 31.14 -12.44 2.43
CA GLY A 4 30.48 -11.63 3.43
C GLY A 4 29.11 -11.28 2.91
N ASN A 5 28.08 -11.88 3.52
CA ASN A 5 26.69 -11.52 3.32
C ASN A 5 26.56 -10.10 3.87
N GLN A 6 26.80 -9.08 3.04
CA GLN A 6 26.48 -7.70 3.42
C GLN A 6 24.99 -7.71 3.75
N PRO A 7 24.57 -7.39 4.98
CA PRO A 7 23.16 -7.20 5.25
C PRO A 7 22.73 -6.08 4.31
N ALA A 8 21.85 -6.40 3.37
CA ALA A 8 21.32 -5.41 2.47
C ALA A 8 20.69 -4.33 3.33
N CYS A 9 21.28 -3.13 3.27
CA CYS A 9 20.92 -2.05 4.16
C CYS A 9 19.55 -1.55 3.70
N ALA A 10 18.49 -2.06 4.32
CA ALA A 10 17.13 -1.70 4.02
C ALA A 10 16.96 -0.19 4.21
N VAL A 11 16.56 0.51 3.16
CA VAL A 11 16.52 1.98 3.13
C VAL A 11 15.12 2.46 3.54
N SER A 12 15.01 3.66 4.09
CA SER A 12 13.72 4.35 4.24
C SER A 12 13.54 5.32 3.08
N LEU A 13 12.38 5.30 2.43
CA LEU A 13 12.07 6.14 1.28
C LEU A 13 10.90 7.09 1.61
N THR A 14 11.06 8.36 1.26
CA THR A 14 9.99 9.36 1.30
C THR A 14 9.78 9.95 -0.08
N LEU A 15 8.54 9.90 -0.58
CA LEU A 15 8.14 10.42 -1.88
C LEU A 15 6.99 11.42 -1.72
N GLU A 16 7.08 12.53 -2.43
CA GLU A 16 6.00 13.52 -2.50
C GLU A 16 5.69 13.83 -3.97
N THR A 17 4.43 13.63 -4.35
CA THR A 17 3.93 13.89 -5.69
C THR A 17 2.98 15.08 -5.64
N VAL A 18 3.43 16.23 -6.13
CA VAL A 18 2.67 17.49 -5.94
C VAL A 18 1.57 17.67 -6.99
N ALA A 19 1.88 17.51 -8.27
CA ALA A 19 0.92 17.68 -9.37
C ALA A 19 1.31 16.87 -10.60
N GLY A 20 0.32 16.46 -11.40
CA GLY A 20 0.52 15.78 -12.68
C GLY A 20 0.22 14.28 -12.63
N MET A 21 0.97 13.49 -13.40
CA MET A 21 0.88 12.03 -13.37
C MET A 21 2.22 11.48 -12.89
N ALA A 22 2.19 10.52 -11.98
CA ALA A 22 3.38 9.81 -11.53
C ALA A 22 3.20 8.30 -11.65
N HIS A 23 4.23 7.66 -12.20
CA HIS A 23 4.36 6.21 -12.21
C HIS A 23 5.60 5.88 -11.38
N LEU A 24 5.40 5.23 -10.24
CA LEU A 24 6.43 4.91 -9.27
C LEU A 24 6.63 3.40 -9.22
N ASP A 25 7.66 2.92 -9.91
CA ASP A 25 8.07 1.52 -9.86
C ASP A 25 9.16 1.32 -8.79
N LEU A 26 8.78 0.69 -7.69
CA LEU A 26 9.65 0.44 -6.55
C LEU A 26 9.95 -1.05 -6.35
N GLN A 27 9.55 -1.94 -7.27
CA GLN A 27 9.53 -3.39 -7.04
C GLN A 27 10.90 -3.99 -6.69
N ASP A 28 11.97 -3.41 -7.23
CA ASP A 28 13.35 -3.87 -7.01
C ASP A 28 14.02 -3.28 -5.74
N LEU A 29 13.30 -2.44 -4.98
CA LEU A 29 13.85 -1.81 -3.78
C LEU A 29 13.72 -2.72 -2.56
N GLN A 30 14.76 -2.70 -1.72
CA GLN A 30 14.70 -3.29 -0.38
C GLN A 30 14.53 -2.18 0.65
N LEU A 31 13.29 -2.03 1.13
CA LEU A 31 12.93 -0.99 2.07
C LEU A 31 12.68 -1.56 3.46
N SER A 32 12.94 -0.72 4.47
CA SER A 32 12.46 -0.95 5.85
C SER A 32 11.23 -0.10 6.16
N ALA A 33 11.07 1.03 5.47
CA ALA A 33 9.92 1.90 5.58
C ALA A 33 9.67 2.66 4.26
N LEU A 34 8.39 2.92 3.96
CA LEU A 34 7.97 3.69 2.79
C LEU A 34 6.95 4.77 3.20
N ASN A 35 7.23 6.02 2.88
CA ASN A 35 6.31 7.14 3.11
C ASN A 35 5.98 7.79 1.77
N VAL A 36 4.71 7.82 1.38
CA VAL A 36 4.28 8.43 0.11
C VAL A 36 3.15 9.43 0.36
N THR A 37 3.31 10.64 -0.16
CA THR A 37 2.26 11.66 -0.15
C THR A 37 1.93 12.07 -1.58
N THR A 38 0.64 12.05 -1.96
CA THR A 38 0.16 12.45 -3.28
C THR A 38 -0.85 13.60 -3.16
N ASN A 39 -0.55 14.78 -3.71
CA ASN A 39 -1.27 16.02 -3.40
C ASN A 39 -2.27 16.52 -4.47
N ALA A 40 -2.00 16.33 -5.75
CA ALA A 40 -2.91 16.70 -6.85
C ALA A 40 -2.54 15.96 -8.15
N ALA A 41 -2.25 14.68 -8.03
CA ALA A 41 -1.75 13.86 -9.12
C ALA A 41 -2.61 12.60 -9.34
N GLU A 42 -2.59 12.06 -10.54
CA GLU A 42 -2.88 10.64 -10.73
C GLU A 42 -1.58 9.88 -10.45
N THR A 43 -1.64 8.91 -9.55
CA THR A 43 -0.45 8.16 -9.13
C THR A 43 -0.68 6.67 -9.30
N GLU A 44 0.24 6.02 -9.99
CA GLU A 44 0.36 4.56 -10.02
C GLU A 44 1.61 4.17 -9.23
N LEU A 45 1.43 3.30 -8.24
CA LEU A 45 2.48 2.88 -7.32
C LEU A 45 2.61 1.36 -7.33
N LEU A 46 3.76 0.87 -7.77
CA LEU A 46 4.15 -0.54 -7.69
C LEU A 46 5.05 -0.71 -6.47
N MET A 47 4.53 -1.37 -5.45
CA MET A 47 5.16 -1.45 -4.14
C MET A 47 6.35 -2.43 -4.13
N PRO A 48 7.41 -2.18 -3.34
CA PRO A 48 8.54 -3.09 -3.21
C PRO A 48 8.10 -4.40 -2.52
N GLY A 49 8.82 -5.49 -2.79
CA GLY A 49 8.69 -6.76 -2.05
C GLY A 49 9.27 -6.73 -0.63
N GLY A 50 9.28 -7.87 0.04
CA GLY A 50 9.87 -8.02 1.38
C GLY A 50 9.00 -7.49 2.53
N ASN A 51 9.60 -7.25 3.70
CA ASN A 51 8.87 -6.85 4.90
C ASN A 51 9.12 -5.37 5.22
N TYR A 52 8.08 -4.56 5.24
CA TYR A 52 8.18 -3.14 5.62
C TYR A 52 6.84 -2.59 6.13
N ASP A 53 6.96 -1.44 6.79
CA ASP A 53 5.82 -0.61 7.15
C ASP A 53 5.69 0.53 6.14
N ALA A 54 4.48 0.84 5.71
CA ALA A 54 4.21 1.94 4.80
C ALA A 54 3.16 2.91 5.34
N THR A 55 3.40 4.19 5.13
CA THR A 55 2.42 5.26 5.38
C THR A 55 2.14 5.99 4.08
N LEU A 56 0.89 5.98 3.66
CA LEU A 56 0.45 6.51 2.38
C LEU A 56 -0.63 7.57 2.64
N VAL A 57 -0.38 8.80 2.18
CA VAL A 57 -1.32 9.92 2.30
C VAL A 57 -1.79 10.33 0.92
N ASN A 58 -3.07 10.10 0.67
CA ASN A 58 -3.74 10.45 -0.58
C ASN A 58 -4.60 11.70 -0.42
N ASN A 59 -4.13 12.81 -0.99
CA ASN A 59 -4.91 14.04 -1.21
C ASN A 59 -5.22 14.23 -2.71
N ALA A 60 -4.97 13.21 -3.53
CA ALA A 60 -5.00 13.25 -4.99
C ALA A 60 -6.40 12.96 -5.55
N THR A 61 -6.57 12.97 -6.87
CA THR A 61 -7.85 12.60 -7.50
C THR A 61 -8.03 11.10 -7.60
N SER A 62 -6.98 10.39 -8.05
CA SER A 62 -6.96 8.94 -8.20
C SER A 62 -5.58 8.39 -7.85
N THR A 63 -5.52 7.25 -7.16
CA THR A 63 -4.28 6.53 -6.90
C THR A 63 -4.50 5.04 -6.99
N GLU A 64 -3.65 4.38 -7.77
CA GLU A 64 -3.63 2.93 -7.93
C GLU A 64 -2.38 2.39 -7.26
N ILE A 65 -2.54 1.38 -6.42
CA ILE A 65 -1.47 0.79 -5.63
C ILE A 65 -1.48 -0.71 -5.86
N THR A 66 -0.37 -1.27 -6.32
CA THR A 66 -0.21 -2.70 -6.50
C THR A 66 0.75 -3.25 -5.46
N LEU A 67 0.26 -4.17 -4.62
CA LEU A 67 1.09 -4.85 -3.61
C LEU A 67 1.91 -5.99 -4.24
N PRO A 68 3.14 -6.22 -3.77
CA PRO A 68 3.97 -7.34 -4.23
C PRO A 68 3.40 -8.68 -3.71
N ALA A 69 3.73 -9.78 -4.38
CA ALA A 69 3.25 -11.11 -4.00
C ALA A 69 3.96 -11.70 -2.76
N ASP A 70 5.08 -11.11 -2.34
CA ASP A 70 5.92 -11.61 -1.27
C ASP A 70 6.00 -10.64 -0.08
N GLY A 71 6.30 -11.19 1.09
CA GLY A 71 6.55 -10.43 2.30
C GLY A 71 5.30 -10.06 3.12
N ARG A 72 5.55 -9.42 4.26
CA ARG A 72 4.55 -8.87 5.17
C ARG A 72 4.58 -7.36 5.08
N HIS A 73 3.43 -6.77 4.77
CA HIS A 73 3.23 -5.33 4.64
C HIS A 73 2.25 -4.85 5.69
N ASP A 74 2.64 -3.85 6.47
CA ASP A 74 1.74 -3.11 7.35
C ASP A 74 1.54 -1.71 6.76
N ILE A 75 0.35 -1.43 6.23
CA ILE A 75 0.10 -0.24 5.42
C ILE A 75 -0.97 0.61 6.10
N ASP A 76 -0.56 1.80 6.54
CA ASP A 76 -1.46 2.85 6.96
C ASP A 76 -1.76 3.77 5.77
N LEU A 77 -3.03 3.78 5.33
CA LEU A 77 -3.49 4.55 4.19
C LEU A 77 -4.51 5.60 4.65
N GLN A 78 -4.12 6.86 4.57
CA GLN A 78 -5.01 7.98 4.81
C GLN A 78 -5.49 8.58 3.48
N VAL A 79 -6.78 8.48 3.20
CA VAL A 79 -7.42 9.08 2.02
C VAL A 79 -8.22 10.31 2.44
N ASN A 80 -7.70 11.49 2.13
CA ASN A 80 -8.36 12.76 2.44
C ASN A 80 -9.28 13.24 1.30
N ALA A 81 -8.92 12.93 0.05
CA ALA A 81 -9.71 13.23 -1.13
C ALA A 81 -9.41 12.22 -2.24
N GLY A 82 -10.36 12.02 -3.15
CA GLY A 82 -10.20 11.17 -4.33
C GLY A 82 -10.57 9.70 -4.11
N THR A 83 -10.02 8.85 -4.96
CA THR A 83 -10.22 7.40 -4.94
C THR A 83 -8.88 6.69 -4.86
N VAL A 84 -8.79 5.66 -4.02
CA VAL A 84 -7.67 4.73 -4.00
C VAL A 84 -8.14 3.35 -4.41
N THR A 85 -7.47 2.77 -5.40
CA THR A 85 -7.64 1.37 -5.80
C THR A 85 -6.42 0.58 -5.32
N LEU A 86 -6.66 -0.41 -4.47
CA LEU A 86 -5.62 -1.32 -3.98
C LEU A 86 -5.73 -2.66 -4.70
N HIS A 87 -4.67 -3.07 -5.39
CA HIS A 87 -4.56 -4.36 -6.05
C HIS A 87 -3.77 -5.32 -5.16
N LEU A 88 -4.47 -6.34 -4.67
CA LEU A 88 -3.86 -7.45 -3.94
C LEU A 88 -3.45 -8.53 -4.95
N PRO A 89 -2.25 -9.12 -4.83
CA PRO A 89 -1.87 -10.25 -5.66
C PRO A 89 -2.70 -11.50 -5.31
N PRO A 90 -2.89 -12.41 -6.27
CA PRO A 90 -3.69 -13.62 -6.05
C PRO A 90 -3.17 -14.45 -4.87
N GLY A 91 -4.08 -14.84 -3.97
CA GLY A 91 -3.76 -15.68 -2.82
C GLY A 91 -3.07 -14.98 -1.66
N MET A 92 -2.90 -13.65 -1.71
CA MET A 92 -2.42 -12.87 -0.56
C MET A 92 -3.44 -12.93 0.58
N ALA A 93 -2.96 -13.23 1.79
CA ALA A 93 -3.73 -13.03 3.00
C ALA A 93 -3.74 -11.55 3.37
N ALA A 94 -4.93 -10.94 3.49
CA ALA A 94 -5.07 -9.53 3.80
C ALA A 94 -6.12 -9.30 4.89
N GLN A 95 -5.89 -8.29 5.72
CA GLN A 95 -6.86 -7.71 6.63
C GLN A 95 -6.94 -6.20 6.35
N VAL A 96 -8.15 -5.70 6.22
CA VAL A 96 -8.42 -4.29 5.95
C VAL A 96 -9.31 -3.77 7.07
N LYS A 97 -8.84 -2.75 7.79
CA LYS A 97 -9.61 -2.01 8.77
C LYS A 97 -9.88 -0.61 8.22
N VAL A 98 -11.14 -0.23 8.13
CA VAL A 98 -11.54 1.08 7.60
C VAL A 98 -11.98 1.97 8.74
N GLU A 99 -11.23 3.03 8.99
CA GLU A 99 -11.61 4.11 9.90
C GLU A 99 -12.04 5.32 9.04
N GLN A 100 -13.33 5.45 8.79
CA GLN A 100 -13.85 6.51 7.92
C GLN A 100 -14.75 7.48 8.68
N SER A 101 -14.57 8.77 8.39
CA SER A 101 -15.49 9.84 8.78
C SER A 101 -16.43 10.23 7.64
N LEU A 102 -15.96 10.18 6.38
CA LEU A 102 -16.72 10.41 5.14
C LEU A 102 -16.14 9.54 4.02
N GLY A 103 -16.98 8.95 3.17
CA GLY A 103 -16.54 8.10 2.04
C GLY A 103 -17.26 6.76 1.99
N SER A 104 -16.78 5.88 1.10
CA SER A 104 -17.26 4.50 0.99
C SER A 104 -16.10 3.56 0.70
N PHE A 105 -16.04 2.45 1.45
CA PHE A 105 -15.19 1.31 1.12
C PHE A 105 -15.96 0.31 0.26
N HIS A 106 -15.33 -0.18 -0.81
CA HIS A 106 -15.86 -1.26 -1.63
C HIS A 106 -14.78 -2.31 -1.86
N ALA A 107 -15.03 -3.54 -1.41
CA ALA A 107 -14.22 -4.70 -1.77
C ALA A 107 -14.81 -5.32 -3.03
N SER A 108 -14.07 -5.26 -4.15
CA SER A 108 -14.46 -5.87 -5.42
C SER A 108 -14.18 -7.37 -5.47
N ASP A 109 -13.36 -7.89 -4.55
CA ASP A 109 -13.01 -9.30 -4.44
C ASP A 109 -13.94 -10.06 -3.48
N VAL A 110 -14.47 -11.18 -3.95
CA VAL A 110 -15.26 -12.14 -3.17
C VAL A 110 -14.47 -12.77 -2.02
N ALA A 111 -13.14 -12.70 -2.06
CA ALA A 111 -12.26 -13.21 -1.02
C ALA A 111 -12.30 -12.38 0.27
N LEU A 112 -12.49 -11.05 0.19
CA LEU A 112 -12.54 -10.16 1.35
C LEU A 112 -13.94 -10.19 1.98
N GLN A 113 -14.03 -10.84 3.15
CA GLN A 113 -15.27 -10.99 3.90
C GLN A 113 -15.25 -10.15 5.18
N PRO A 114 -16.39 -9.56 5.59
CA PRO A 114 -16.47 -8.84 6.85
C PRO A 114 -16.21 -9.79 8.03
N VAL A 115 -15.44 -9.33 9.01
CA VAL A 115 -15.11 -10.10 10.21
C VAL A 115 -16.26 -10.04 11.20
N SER A 116 -16.79 -11.20 11.61
CA SER A 116 -17.92 -11.26 12.54
C SER A 116 -17.55 -10.65 13.90
N GLY A 117 -18.38 -9.73 14.39
CA GLY A 117 -18.17 -9.05 15.66
C GLY A 117 -17.14 -7.91 15.64
N GLN A 118 -16.62 -7.54 14.46
CA GLN A 118 -15.76 -6.37 14.27
C GLN A 118 -16.35 -5.42 13.23
N ASP A 119 -16.62 -4.19 13.64
CA ASP A 119 -17.11 -3.16 12.73
C ASP A 119 -15.98 -2.67 11.83
N ASN A 120 -16.28 -2.53 10.54
CA ASN A 120 -15.37 -2.02 9.52
C ASN A 120 -14.04 -2.80 9.39
N VAL A 121 -14.07 -4.12 9.63
CA VAL A 121 -12.93 -5.00 9.38
C VAL A 121 -13.32 -6.06 8.35
N TRP A 122 -12.47 -6.23 7.34
CA TRP A 122 -12.57 -7.26 6.32
C TRP A 122 -11.29 -8.08 6.27
N GLN A 123 -11.39 -9.35 5.92
CA GLN A 123 -10.23 -10.21 5.74
C GLN A 123 -10.45 -11.25 4.65
N THR A 124 -9.36 -11.74 4.05
CA THR A 124 -9.40 -12.86 3.12
C THR A 124 -9.74 -14.16 3.87
N SER A 125 -10.56 -15.01 3.25
CA SER A 125 -10.97 -16.33 3.80
C SER A 125 -9.96 -17.46 3.60
#